data_AF-A0A1E3WFM4-F1
#
_entry.id   AF-A0A1E3WFM4-F1
#
_cell.length_a   1.000
_cell.length_b   1.000
_cell.length_c   1.000
_cell.angle_alpha   90.00
_cell.angle_beta   90.00
_cell.angle_gamma   90.00
#
_symmetry.space_group_name_H-M   'P 1'
#
loop_
_entity.id
_entity.type
_entity.pdbx_description
1 polymer ?
#
loop_
_entity_poly.entity_id
_entity_poly.type
_entity_poly.pdbx_seq_one_letter_code
_entity_poly.pdbx_strand_id
1 'polypeptide(L)'
;MLLLALFSSSIEMPQEIFLILLNICMWGILLLTVFLTPSAYAFYGATEVSVNKVVDILDKNGVQSKSDIELLESNLEKIEERIEARVKFYKWIIGAFWGLYLLLLNFQLRFLSLSGKKIDDNFLDSSSEEFLYVVLFTVFALLAMVSYKRASNMLIANLQYACVEQKVRHPAA
;
A
#
# COMPACT_ATOMS: atom_id res chain seq x y z
N MET A 1 -0.13 20.44 4.84
CA MET A 1 -0.78 21.29 5.86
C MET A 1 -0.85 22.75 5.46
N LEU A 2 0.27 23.42 5.18
CA LEU A 2 0.31 24.86 4.83
C LEU A 2 -0.56 25.23 3.61
N LEU A 3 -0.49 24.42 2.54
CA LEU A 3 -1.32 24.60 1.34
C LEU A 3 -2.82 24.39 1.59
N LEU A 4 -3.19 23.44 2.45
CA LEU A 4 -4.59 23.18 2.81
C LEU A 4 -5.18 24.30 3.68
N ALA A 5 -4.38 24.85 4.59
CA ALA A 5 -4.76 26.01 5.39
C ALA A 5 -4.92 27.27 4.52
N LEU A 6 -4.03 27.48 3.54
CA LEU A 6 -4.12 28.57 2.56
C LEU A 6 -5.33 28.43 1.63
N PHE A 7 -5.66 27.21 1.20
CA PHE A 7 -6.85 26.96 0.38
C PHE A 7 -8.15 27.15 1.18
N SER A 8 -8.17 26.71 2.44
CA SER A 8 -9.30 26.91 3.37
C SER A 8 -9.56 28.38 3.71
N SER A 9 -8.51 29.21 3.78
CA SER A 9 -8.69 30.65 3.98
C SER A 9 -9.14 31.40 2.71
N SER A 10 -8.90 30.82 1.53
CA SER A 10 -9.20 31.45 0.23
C SER A 10 -10.58 31.07 -0.32
N ILE A 11 -11.06 29.89 0.06
CA ILE A 11 -12.37 29.34 -0.28
C ILE A 11 -13.03 29.14 1.07
N GLU A 12 -14.04 29.93 1.45
CA GLU A 12 -14.74 29.83 2.74
C GLU A 12 -15.27 28.40 2.99
N MET A 13 -14.39 27.52 3.49
CA MET A 13 -14.64 26.09 3.52
C MET A 13 -15.30 25.75 4.86
N PRO A 14 -16.42 25.01 4.87
CA PRO A 14 -17.06 24.57 6.10
C PRO A 14 -16.06 23.85 7.02
N GLN A 15 -16.09 24.15 8.32
CA GLN A 15 -15.13 23.63 9.30
C GLN A 15 -15.08 22.09 9.34
N GLU A 16 -16.20 21.42 9.10
CA GLU A 16 -16.28 19.96 9.07
C GLU A 16 -15.45 19.37 7.91
N ILE A 17 -15.54 19.96 6.73
CA ILE A 17 -14.79 19.52 5.54
C ILE A 17 -13.29 19.74 5.76
N PHE A 18 -12.91 20.86 6.39
CA PHE A 18 -11.52 21.13 6.74
C PHE A 18 -10.97 20.08 7.73
N LEU A 19 -11.73 19.74 8.77
CA LEU A 19 -11.33 18.73 9.76
C LEU A 19 -11.22 17.33 9.15
N ILE A 20 -12.14 16.96 8.25
CA ILE A 20 -12.09 15.69 7.52
C ILE A 20 -10.84 15.65 6.63
N LEU A 21 -10.58 16.69 5.82
CA LEU A 21 -9.39 16.74 4.97
C LEU A 21 -8.08 16.70 5.77
N LEU A 22 -8.04 17.36 6.93
CA LEU A 22 -6.89 17.33 7.81
C LEU A 22 -6.65 15.92 8.37
N ASN A 23 -7.70 15.23 8.81
CA ASN A 23 -7.63 13.84 9.25
C ASN A 23 -7.15 12.93 8.12
N ILE A 24 -7.72 13.06 6.92
CA ILE A 24 -7.31 12.28 5.74
C ILE A 24 -5.84 12.52 5.42
N CYS A 25 -5.35 13.77 5.52
CA CYS A 25 -3.94 14.05 5.33
C CYS A 25 -3.04 13.39 6.38
N MET A 26 -3.42 13.43 7.66
CA MET A 26 -2.64 12.83 8.74
C MET A 26 -2.62 11.30 8.66
N TRP A 27 -3.80 10.67 8.53
CA TRP A 27 -3.94 9.22 8.42
C TRP A 27 -3.45 8.70 7.07
N GLY A 28 -3.63 9.47 6.00
CA GLY A 28 -3.12 9.15 4.67
C GLY A 28 -1.60 9.11 4.61
N ILE A 29 -0.90 10.03 5.28
CA ILE A 29 0.57 10.00 5.38
C ILE A 29 1.03 8.78 6.18
N LEU A 30 0.35 8.43 7.26
CA LEU A 30 0.64 7.20 8.02
C LEU A 30 0.42 5.95 7.17
N LEU A 31 -0.65 5.90 6.38
CA LEU A 31 -0.93 4.78 5.48
C LEU A 31 0.10 4.72 4.33
N LEU A 32 0.50 5.87 3.78
CA LEU A 32 1.50 5.96 2.70
C LEU A 32 2.92 5.61 3.15
N THR A 33 3.33 5.98 4.37
CA THR A 33 4.65 5.61 4.92
C THR A 33 4.77 4.10 5.14
N VAL A 34 3.64 3.47 5.44
CA VAL A 34 3.49 2.03 5.62
C VAL A 34 3.56 1.29 4.25
N PHE A 35 3.21 1.96 3.16
CA PHE A 35 3.37 1.51 1.77
C PHE A 35 4.42 2.33 0.99
N LEU A 36 5.61 2.54 1.57
CA LEU A 36 6.76 3.07 0.83
C LEU A 36 7.06 2.16 -0.37
N THR A 37 6.47 2.53 -1.49
CA THR A 37 6.53 1.80 -2.74
C THR A 37 7.83 2.24 -3.41
N PRO A 38 8.73 1.34 -3.80
CA PRO A 38 9.88 1.73 -4.61
C PRO A 38 9.37 2.30 -5.93
N SER A 39 9.32 3.62 -6.03
CA SER A 39 8.51 4.38 -7.01
C SER A 39 8.93 4.16 -8.47
N ALA A 40 10.15 3.67 -8.71
CA ALA A 40 10.65 3.38 -10.05
C ALA A 40 10.08 2.07 -10.66
N TYR A 41 9.60 1.14 -9.84
CA TYR A 41 9.20 -0.21 -10.30
C TYR A 41 7.68 -0.41 -10.36
N ALA A 42 6.90 0.61 -9.98
CA ALA A 42 5.43 0.52 -9.98
C ALA A 42 4.84 0.52 -11.41
N PHE A 43 5.56 1.07 -12.40
CA PHE A 43 5.03 1.32 -13.74
C PHE A 43 5.76 0.58 -14.87
N TYR A 44 7.00 0.11 -14.67
CA TYR A 44 7.80 -0.56 -15.69
C TYR A 44 8.07 -2.02 -15.35
N GLY A 45 8.08 -2.87 -16.37
CA GLY A 45 8.44 -4.29 -16.29
C GLY A 45 9.91 -4.51 -15.91
N ALA A 46 10.34 -5.78 -15.86
CA ALA A 46 11.77 -6.09 -15.74
C ALA A 46 12.34 -5.82 -17.13
N THR A 47 13.11 -4.76 -17.26
CA THR A 47 13.69 -4.37 -18.55
C THR A 47 15.14 -4.79 -18.59
N GLU A 48 15.66 -5.10 -19.77
CA GLU A 48 17.10 -5.37 -19.94
C GLU A 48 17.96 -4.21 -19.42
N VAL A 49 17.49 -2.96 -19.57
CA VAL A 49 18.18 -1.78 -19.05
C VAL A 49 18.23 -1.76 -17.52
N SER A 50 17.15 -2.16 -16.85
CA SER A 50 17.13 -2.23 -15.38
C SER A 50 17.98 -3.38 -14.86
N VAL A 51 17.97 -4.53 -15.53
CA VAL A 51 18.81 -5.68 -15.17
C VAL A 51 20.28 -5.35 -15.35
N ASN A 52 20.69 -4.83 -16.51
CA ASN A 52 22.07 -4.44 -16.77
C ASN A 52 22.60 -3.39 -15.77
N LYS A 53 21.76 -2.42 -15.36
CA LYS A 53 22.15 -1.48 -14.30
C LYS A 53 22.39 -2.16 -12.95
N VAL A 54 21.61 -3.17 -12.60
CA VAL A 54 21.83 -3.94 -11.37
C VAL A 54 23.13 -4.73 -11.50
N VAL A 55 23.37 -5.38 -12.64
CA VAL A 55 24.63 -6.10 -12.91
C VAL A 55 25.84 -5.16 -12.78
N ASP A 56 25.79 -3.96 -13.36
CA ASP A 56 26.85 -2.95 -13.22
C ASP A 56 27.09 -2.56 -11.74
N ILE A 57 26.05 -2.54 -10.92
CA ILE A 57 26.16 -2.28 -9.48
C ILE A 57 26.81 -3.47 -8.77
N LEU A 58 26.45 -4.71 -9.12
CA LEU A 58 27.05 -5.92 -8.57
C LEU A 58 28.55 -5.97 -8.89
N ASP A 59 28.92 -5.70 -10.15
CA ASP A 59 30.31 -5.62 -10.60
C ASP A 59 31.11 -4.56 -9.84
N LYS A 60 30.54 -3.35 -9.69
CA LYS A 60 31.18 -2.26 -8.92
C LYS A 60 31.43 -2.61 -7.46
N ASN A 61 30.61 -3.47 -6.88
CA ASN A 61 30.74 -3.92 -5.48
C ASN A 61 31.51 -5.23 -5.35
N GLY A 62 32.06 -5.79 -6.43
CA GLY A 62 32.84 -7.02 -6.41
C GLY A 62 32.01 -8.29 -6.14
N VAL A 63 30.70 -8.25 -6.36
CA VAL A 63 29.82 -9.41 -6.19
C VAL A 63 29.92 -10.29 -7.44
N GLN A 64 30.95 -11.14 -7.47
CA GLN A 64 31.30 -11.97 -8.63
C GLN A 64 31.46 -13.45 -8.28
N SER A 65 31.73 -13.78 -7.01
CA SER A 65 31.87 -15.17 -6.60
C SER A 65 30.51 -15.86 -6.50
N LYS A 66 30.48 -17.16 -6.80
CA LYS A 66 29.27 -17.98 -6.67
C LYS A 66 28.66 -17.90 -5.26
N SER A 67 29.51 -17.89 -4.23
CA SER A 67 29.07 -17.75 -2.83
C SER A 67 28.41 -16.40 -2.56
N ASP A 68 28.91 -15.30 -3.13
CA ASP A 68 28.33 -13.97 -2.91
C ASP A 68 26.98 -13.85 -3.62
N ILE A 69 26.84 -14.43 -4.81
CA ILE A 69 25.58 -14.44 -5.56
C ILE A 69 24.54 -15.32 -4.84
N GLU A 70 24.92 -16.50 -4.36
CA GLU A 70 24.02 -17.37 -3.58
C GLU A 70 23.61 -16.72 -2.25
N LEU A 71 24.53 -16.02 -1.58
CA LEU A 71 24.23 -15.24 -0.39
C LEU A 71 23.21 -14.14 -0.70
N LEU A 72 23.39 -13.42 -1.81
CA LEU A 72 22.46 -12.38 -2.25
C LEU A 72 21.07 -12.97 -2.54
N GLU A 73 20.99 -14.05 -3.31
CA GLU A 73 19.73 -14.75 -3.61
C GLU A 73 19.00 -15.19 -2.33
N SER A 74 19.70 -15.80 -1.37
CA SER A 74 19.10 -16.23 -0.10
C SER A 74 18.56 -15.06 0.74
N ASN A 75 19.15 -13.86 0.59
CA ASN A 75 18.64 -12.65 1.23
C ASN A 75 17.45 -12.08 0.48
N LEU A 76 17.42 -12.16 -0.86
CA LEU A 76 16.28 -11.74 -1.67
C LEU A 76 15.04 -12.58 -1.34
N GLU A 77 15.18 -13.90 -1.17
CA GLU A 77 14.09 -14.78 -0.75
C GLU A 77 13.48 -14.33 0.59
N LYS A 78 14.31 -14.03 1.60
CA LYS A 78 13.83 -13.52 2.90
C LYS A 78 13.12 -12.17 2.79
N ILE A 79 13.56 -11.32 1.86
CA ILE A 79 12.91 -10.02 1.60
C ILE A 79 11.56 -10.25 0.93
N GLU A 80 11.48 -11.17 -0.02
CA GLU A 80 10.24 -11.56 -0.69
C GLU A 80 9.20 -12.11 0.31
N GLU A 81 9.60 -13.05 1.18
CA GLU A 81 8.74 -13.56 2.25
C GLU A 81 8.21 -12.43 3.16
N ARG A 82 9.06 -11.46 3.50
CA ARG A 82 8.67 -10.29 4.30
C ARG A 82 7.66 -9.40 3.57
N ILE A 83 7.82 -9.20 2.27
CA ILE A 83 6.87 -8.46 1.43
C ILE A 83 5.52 -9.18 1.42
N GLU A 84 5.52 -10.50 1.22
CA GLU A 84 4.28 -11.30 1.23
C GLU A 84 3.57 -11.26 2.58
N ALA A 85 4.33 -11.40 3.68
CA ALA A 85 3.79 -11.31 5.04
C ALA A 85 3.12 -9.95 5.29
N ARG A 86 3.75 -8.85 4.84
CA ARG A 86 3.16 -7.50 4.92
C ARG A 86 1.87 -7.40 4.12
N VAL A 87 1.85 -7.85 2.86
CA VAL A 87 0.63 -7.86 2.03
C VAL A 87 -0.49 -8.66 2.70
N LYS A 88 -0.19 -9.84 3.25
CA LYS A 88 -1.16 -10.66 3.97
C LYS A 88 -1.70 -9.95 5.21
N PHE A 89 -0.83 -9.29 5.97
CA PHE A 89 -1.21 -8.49 7.13
C PHE A 89 -2.18 -7.35 6.76
N TYR A 90 -1.94 -6.63 5.65
CA TYR A 90 -2.88 -5.59 5.21
C TYR A 90 -4.24 -6.13 4.82
N LYS A 91 -4.31 -7.28 4.13
CA LYS A 91 -5.59 -7.92 3.81
C LYS A 91 -6.38 -8.21 5.09
N TRP A 92 -5.71 -8.68 6.14
CA TRP A 92 -6.33 -8.90 7.44
C TRP A 92 -6.82 -7.61 8.08
N ILE A 93 -6.03 -6.54 8.05
CA ILE A 93 -6.45 -5.22 8.57
C ILE A 93 -7.69 -4.73 7.84
N ILE A 94 -7.68 -4.71 6.50
CA ILE A 94 -8.82 -4.26 5.70
C ILE A 94 -10.06 -5.10 6.03
N GLY A 95 -9.93 -6.42 6.10
CA GLY A 95 -11.02 -7.32 6.49
C GLY A 95 -11.53 -7.07 7.91
N ALA A 96 -10.64 -6.80 8.87
CA ALA A 96 -11.00 -6.50 10.25
C ALA A 96 -11.77 -5.16 10.36
N PHE A 97 -11.35 -4.13 9.62
CA PHE A 97 -12.08 -2.85 9.55
C PHE A 97 -13.48 -3.04 8.98
N TRP A 98 -13.64 -3.82 7.91
CA TRP A 98 -14.96 -4.18 7.38
C TRP A 98 -15.81 -4.95 8.38
N GLY A 99 -15.23 -5.94 9.08
CA GLY A 99 -15.91 -6.69 10.13
C GLY A 99 -16.40 -5.79 11.26
N LEU A 100 -15.55 -4.84 11.71
CA LEU A 100 -15.90 -3.87 12.73
C LEU A 100 -17.00 -2.91 12.26
N TYR A 101 -16.92 -2.41 11.03
CA TYR A 101 -17.93 -1.54 10.44
C TYR A 101 -19.30 -2.23 10.37
N LEU A 102 -19.36 -3.46 9.84
CA LEU A 102 -20.60 -4.23 9.75
C LEU A 102 -21.20 -4.53 11.13
N LEU A 103 -20.35 -4.79 12.12
CA LEU A 103 -20.76 -5.02 13.50
C LEU A 103 -21.35 -3.75 14.14
N LEU A 104 -20.73 -2.59 13.92
CA LEU A 104 -21.26 -1.30 14.37
C LEU A 104 -22.60 -0.97 13.71
N LEU A 105 -22.71 -1.16 12.40
CA LEU A 105 -23.94 -0.96 11.65
C LEU A 105 -25.05 -1.91 12.14
N ASN A 106 -24.72 -3.17 12.44
CA ASN A 106 -25.66 -4.12 13.02
C ASN A 106 -26.17 -3.63 14.40
N PHE A 107 -25.28 -3.13 15.25
CA PHE A 107 -25.68 -2.57 16.54
C PHE A 107 -26.56 -1.34 16.39
N GLN A 108 -26.22 -0.39 15.51
CA GLN A 108 -27.03 0.80 15.25
C GLN A 108 -28.45 0.42 14.82
N LEU A 109 -28.59 -0.49 13.84
CA LEU A 109 -29.89 -0.99 13.39
C LEU A 109 -30.68 -1.66 14.52
N ARG A 110 -30.01 -2.46 15.36
CA ARG A 110 -30.65 -3.13 16.50
C ARG A 110 -31.13 -2.14 17.56
N PHE A 111 -30.33 -1.13 17.90
CA PHE A 111 -30.73 -0.08 18.84
C PHE A 111 -31.88 0.76 18.29
N LEU A 112 -31.87 1.07 16.99
CA LEU A 112 -32.98 1.78 16.35
C LEU A 112 -34.28 0.97 16.41
N SER A 113 -34.20 -0.33 16.11
CA SER A 113 -35.33 -1.25 16.20
C SER A 113 -35.90 -1.35 17.62
N LEU A 114 -35.06 -1.31 18.65
CA LEU A 114 -35.49 -1.34 20.05
C LEU A 114 -36.10 0.00 20.51
N SER A 115 -35.67 1.13 19.93
CA SER A 115 -36.18 2.46 20.25
C SER A 115 -37.61 2.70 19.74
N GLY A 116 -38.16 1.83 18.89
CA GLY A 116 -39.50 1.99 18.29
C GLY A 116 -39.62 3.20 17.34
N LYS A 117 -38.52 3.90 17.06
CA LYS A 117 -38.47 5.00 16.09
C LYS A 117 -38.45 4.42 14.69
N LYS A 118 -39.24 5.00 13.78
CA LYS A 118 -39.10 4.70 12.36
C LYS A 118 -37.75 5.20 11.87
N ILE A 119 -37.18 4.48 10.91
CA ILE A 119 -36.01 4.93 10.17
C ILE A 119 -36.42 6.23 9.47
N ASP A 120 -35.72 7.32 9.79
CA ASP A 120 -35.91 8.64 9.18
C ASP A 120 -35.04 8.76 7.93
N ASP A 121 -35.46 9.58 6.97
CA ASP A 121 -34.73 9.81 5.71
C ASP A 121 -33.31 10.36 5.99
N ASN A 122 -33.17 11.20 7.02
CA ASN A 122 -31.87 11.71 7.48
C ASN A 122 -30.91 10.60 7.95
N PHE A 123 -31.43 9.51 8.53
CA PHE A 123 -30.61 8.38 8.97
C PHE A 123 -30.13 7.57 7.76
N LEU A 124 -30.98 7.41 6.75
CA LEU A 124 -30.62 6.72 5.51
C LEU A 124 -29.57 7.50 4.73
N ASP A 125 -29.74 8.81 4.59
CA ASP A 125 -28.80 9.67 3.87
C ASP A 125 -27.43 9.67 4.54
N SER A 126 -27.36 9.92 5.85
CA SER A 126 -26.10 9.88 6.61
C SER A 126 -25.41 8.51 6.57
N SER A 127 -26.16 7.42 6.75
CA SER A 127 -25.62 6.06 6.68
C SER A 127 -25.11 5.70 5.27
N SER A 128 -25.75 6.24 4.22
CA SER A 128 -25.33 6.04 2.84
C SER A 128 -24.03 6.79 2.52
N GLU A 129 -23.87 8.01 3.04
CA GLU A 129 -22.64 8.79 2.92
C GLU A 129 -21.48 8.10 3.65
N GLU A 130 -21.70 7.67 4.90
CA GLU A 130 -20.71 6.90 5.67
C GLU A 130 -20.27 5.63 4.94
N PHE A 131 -21.21 4.89 4.35
CA PHE A 131 -20.92 3.72 3.55
C PHE A 131 -20.06 4.04 2.33
N LEU A 132 -20.39 5.11 1.60
CA LEU A 132 -19.62 5.55 0.43
C LEU A 132 -18.18 5.93 0.83
N TYR A 133 -17.99 6.60 1.96
CA TYR A 133 -16.65 6.91 2.47
C TYR A 133 -15.87 5.63 2.79
N VAL A 134 -16.47 4.67 3.51
CA VAL A 134 -15.81 3.40 3.85
C VAL A 134 -15.41 2.62 2.59
N VAL A 135 -16.27 2.59 1.58
CA VAL A 135 -15.97 1.98 0.28
C VAL A 135 -14.82 2.70 -0.41
N LEU A 136 -14.85 4.03 -0.47
CA LEU A 136 -13.80 4.83 -1.11
C LEU A 136 -12.43 4.62 -0.44
N PHE A 137 -12.36 4.67 0.90
CA PHE A 137 -11.12 4.40 1.63
C PHE A 137 -10.63 2.97 1.44
N THR A 138 -11.55 2.00 1.37
CA THR A 138 -11.21 0.61 1.06
C THR A 138 -10.57 0.50 -0.33
N VAL A 139 -11.15 1.16 -1.34
CA VAL A 139 -10.59 1.16 -2.70
C VAL A 139 -9.19 1.77 -2.70
N PHE A 140 -8.97 2.90 -2.04
CA PHE A 140 -7.64 3.50 -1.93
C PHE A 140 -6.64 2.60 -1.21
N ALA A 141 -7.04 1.95 -0.11
CA ALA A 141 -6.18 1.02 0.62
C ALA A 141 -5.81 -0.20 -0.24
N LEU A 142 -6.76 -0.75 -1.01
CA LEU A 142 -6.52 -1.84 -1.93
C LEU A 142 -5.59 -1.42 -3.08
N LEU A 143 -5.78 -0.24 -3.65
CA LEU A 143 -4.90 0.30 -4.70
C LEU A 143 -3.47 0.48 -4.21
N ALA A 144 -3.29 1.03 -3.00
CA ALA A 144 -1.97 1.18 -2.38
C ALA A 144 -1.30 -0.18 -2.16
N MET A 145 -2.04 -1.15 -1.60
CA MET A 145 -1.54 -2.51 -1.36
C MET A 145 -1.15 -3.22 -2.66
N VAL A 146 -1.99 -3.15 -3.70
CA VAL A 146 -1.70 -3.78 -5.00
C VAL A 146 -0.49 -3.14 -5.66
N SER A 147 -0.38 -1.81 -5.60
CA SER A 147 0.76 -1.07 -6.14
C SER A 147 2.06 -1.45 -5.43
N TYR A 148 2.03 -1.55 -4.09
CA TYR A 148 3.15 -2.01 -3.28
C TYR A 148 3.59 -3.44 -3.64
N LYS A 149 2.65 -4.38 -3.71
CA LYS A 149 2.94 -5.77 -4.08
C LYS A 149 3.57 -5.83 -5.46
N ARG A 150 2.99 -5.14 -6.44
CA ARG A 150 3.47 -5.15 -7.83
C ARG A 150 4.89 -4.57 -7.93
N ALA A 151 5.13 -3.40 -7.35
CA ALA A 151 6.44 -2.75 -7.41
C ALA A 151 7.53 -3.59 -6.72
N SER A 152 7.19 -4.21 -5.59
CA SER A 152 8.14 -5.03 -4.82
C SER A 152 8.49 -6.32 -5.57
N ASN A 153 7.49 -7.04 -6.11
CA ASN A 153 7.72 -8.24 -6.91
C ASN A 153 8.59 -7.94 -8.14
N MET A 154 8.37 -6.78 -8.77
CA MET A 154 9.13 -6.36 -9.93
C MET A 154 10.59 -6.01 -9.59
N LEU A 155 10.84 -5.37 -8.45
CA LEU A 155 12.19 -5.13 -7.96
C LEU A 155 12.93 -6.46 -7.70
N ILE A 156 12.29 -7.39 -6.99
CA ILE A 156 12.88 -8.71 -6.69
C ILE A 156 13.20 -9.48 -7.97
N ALA A 157 12.29 -9.50 -8.94
CA ALA A 157 12.52 -10.17 -10.23
C ALA A 157 13.74 -9.57 -10.96
N ASN A 158 13.88 -8.25 -11.02
CA ASN A 158 15.06 -7.61 -11.64
C ASN A 158 16.37 -8.02 -10.94
N LEU A 159 16.37 -8.10 -9.61
CA LEU A 159 17.54 -8.52 -8.84
C LEU A 159 17.86 -9.99 -9.09
N GLN A 160 16.86 -10.87 -9.14
CA GLN A 160 17.04 -12.29 -9.46
C GLN A 160 17.59 -12.49 -10.88
N TYR A 161 17.05 -11.77 -11.87
CA TYR A 161 17.59 -11.83 -13.25
C TYR A 161 19.04 -11.36 -13.32
N ALA A 162 19.40 -10.31 -12.58
CA ALA A 162 20.79 -9.84 -12.51
C ALA A 162 21.72 -10.88 -11.86
N CYS A 163 21.27 -11.57 -10.80
CA CYS A 163 22.03 -12.68 -10.20
C CYS A 163 22.28 -13.83 -11.20
N VAL A 164 21.26 -14.20 -11.98
CA VAL A 164 21.38 -15.24 -13.02
C VAL A 164 22.36 -14.80 -14.11
N GLU A 165 22.26 -13.55 -14.58
CA GLU A 165 23.18 -13.01 -15.58
C GLU A 165 24.63 -12.97 -15.07
N GLN A 166 24.83 -12.61 -13.80
CA GLN A 166 26.14 -12.60 -13.17
C GLN A 166 26.76 -14.00 -13.07
N LYS A 167 25.96 -15.02 -12.76
CA LYS A 167 26.40 -16.44 -12.79
C LYS A 167 26.82 -16.89 -14.19
N VAL A 168 26.16 -16.39 -15.24
CA VAL A 168 26.52 -16.71 -16.64
C VAL A 168 27.81 -15.99 -17.07
N ARG A 169 28.01 -14.74 -16.63
CA ARG A 169 29.24 -13.96 -16.92
C ARG A 169 30.47 -14.48 -16.18
N HIS A 170 30.28 -15.00 -14.97
CA HIS A 170 31.33 -15.60 -14.15
C HIS A 170 31.01 -17.07 -13.85
N PRO A 171 31.07 -17.95 -14.88
CA PRO A 171 30.85 -19.37 -14.66
C PRO A 171 31.93 -19.88 -13.71
N ALA A 172 31.50 -20.56 -12.65
CA ALA A 172 32.42 -21.13 -11.66
C ALA A 172 33.50 -21.96 -12.38
N ALA A 173 34.76 -21.62 -12.14
CA ALA A 173 35.90 -22.48 -12.44
C ALA A 173 35.89 -23.71 -11.54
#